data_AF-A0A1M6UKF5-F1
#
_entry.id   AF-A0A1M6UKF5-F1
#
_cell.length_a   1.000
_cell.length_b   1.000
_cell.length_c   1.000
_cell.angle_alpha   90.00
_cell.angle_beta   90.00
_cell.angle_gamma   90.00
#
_symmetry.space_group_name_H-M   'P 1'
#
loop_
_entity.id
_entity.type
_entity.pdbx_description
1 polymer ?
#
loop_
_entity_poly.entity_id
_entity_poly.type
_entity_poly.pdbx_seq_one_letter_code
_entity_poly.pdbx_strand_id
1 'polypeptide(L)'
;MAGMGDESIDLSKLGTALFAFGFVLVIGLTIFTVGKSITNSGADKVTTQLNTVEQSEFEDYDQQTVLGTKVKAAYSNFEGKPFAIVVTTRSMIDNEGTIGQCPELDTTGTPGKDAIRQIYLEGLTAVNSKGNPFVKYWGVNYNAVLKDPNSLKMDNGAFVTQDTFVMDNGSIQYYNQVSNMRKQGTAEFIPTGAKYMSTLIKDSTGSTCGVVFVQTSSN
;
A
#
# COMPACT_ATOMS: atom_id res chain seq x y z
N MET A 1 -5.62 -47.82 -73.88
CA MET A 1 -6.39 -47.50 -72.66
C MET A 1 -5.41 -47.46 -71.50
N ALA A 2 -4.65 -46.37 -71.38
CA ALA A 2 -3.68 -46.13 -70.32
C ALA A 2 -3.57 -44.61 -70.17
N GLY A 3 -3.86 -44.09 -68.98
CA GLY A 3 -3.77 -42.65 -68.73
C GLY A 3 -4.57 -42.12 -67.54
N MET A 4 -5.60 -42.82 -67.05
CA MET A 4 -6.45 -42.30 -65.96
C MET A 4 -6.01 -42.70 -64.54
N GLY A 5 -5.05 -43.64 -64.41
CA GLY A 5 -4.58 -44.15 -63.12
C GLY A 5 -3.56 -43.25 -62.43
N ASP A 6 -2.59 -42.71 -63.16
CA ASP A 6 -1.47 -41.94 -62.57
C ASP A 6 -1.89 -40.54 -62.11
N GLU A 7 -2.76 -39.83 -62.84
CA GLU A 7 -3.25 -38.51 -62.42
C GLU A 7 -4.12 -38.58 -61.16
N SER A 8 -4.91 -39.65 -61.01
CA SER A 8 -5.74 -39.89 -59.83
C SER A 8 -4.89 -40.19 -58.58
N ILE A 9 -3.77 -40.90 -58.77
CA ILE A 9 -2.84 -41.26 -57.70
C ILE A 9 -2.03 -40.03 -57.23
N ASP A 10 -1.59 -39.16 -58.13
CA ASP A 10 -0.86 -37.94 -57.74
C ASP A 10 -1.78 -36.90 -57.09
N LEU A 11 -3.04 -36.80 -57.49
CA LEU A 11 -4.04 -35.97 -56.80
C LEU A 11 -4.29 -36.48 -55.37
N SER A 12 -4.32 -37.80 -55.16
CA SER A 12 -4.49 -38.41 -53.83
C SER A 12 -3.27 -38.21 -52.92
N LYS A 13 -2.06 -38.19 -53.48
CA LYS A 13 -0.83 -37.88 -52.72
C LYS A 13 -0.78 -36.42 -52.29
N LEU A 14 -1.19 -35.50 -53.16
CA LEU A 14 -1.32 -34.07 -52.82
C LEU A 14 -2.38 -33.85 -51.73
N GLY A 15 -3.53 -34.53 -51.81
CA GLY A 15 -4.60 -34.42 -50.81
C GLY A 15 -4.21 -34.93 -49.42
N THR A 16 -3.52 -36.07 -49.36
CA THR A 16 -3.02 -36.64 -48.09
C THR A 16 -1.90 -35.81 -47.48
N ALA A 17 -0.99 -35.25 -48.30
CA ALA A 17 0.04 -34.32 -47.84
C ALA A 17 -0.55 -33.03 -47.26
N LEU A 18 -1.59 -32.47 -47.88
CA LEU A 18 -2.27 -31.27 -47.37
C LEU A 18 -2.98 -31.54 -46.03
N PHE A 19 -3.66 -32.69 -45.92
CA PHE A 19 -4.31 -33.10 -44.67
C PHE A 19 -3.30 -33.30 -43.53
N ALA A 20 -2.17 -33.96 -43.83
CA ALA A 20 -1.09 -34.15 -42.86
C ALA A 20 -0.50 -32.81 -42.38
N PHE A 21 -0.31 -31.86 -43.30
CA PHE A 21 0.19 -30.52 -42.96
C PHE A 21 -0.80 -29.73 -42.08
N GLY A 22 -2.09 -29.77 -42.42
CA GLY A 22 -3.14 -29.15 -41.61
C GLY A 22 -3.22 -29.73 -40.19
N PHE A 23 -3.06 -31.05 -40.06
CA PHE A 23 -3.10 -31.72 -38.76
C PHE A 23 -1.94 -31.31 -37.84
N VAL A 24 -0.73 -31.20 -38.38
CA VAL A 24 0.45 -30.75 -37.62
C VAL A 24 0.29 -29.29 -37.16
N LEU A 25 -0.26 -28.43 -38.01
CA LEU A 25 -0.54 -27.04 -37.64
C LEU A 25 -1.54 -26.93 -36.49
N VAL A 26 -2.61 -27.72 -36.51
CA VAL A 26 -3.62 -27.73 -35.44
C VAL A 26 -2.99 -28.18 -34.11
N ILE A 27 -2.17 -29.23 -34.13
CA ILE A 27 -1.47 -29.69 -32.92
C ILE A 27 -0.50 -28.62 -32.42
N GLY A 28 0.28 -28.00 -33.30
CA GLY A 28 1.22 -26.94 -32.95
C GLY A 28 0.53 -25.73 -32.32
N LEU A 29 -0.58 -25.28 -32.88
CA LEU A 29 -1.38 -24.18 -32.33
C LEU A 29 -2.02 -24.55 -30.98
N THR A 30 -2.43 -25.81 -30.80
CA THR A 30 -3.01 -26.29 -29.54
C THR A 30 -1.96 -26.29 -28.42
N ILE A 31 -0.76 -26.82 -28.68
CA ILE A 31 0.34 -26.81 -27.72
C ILE A 31 0.80 -25.37 -27.42
N PHE A 32 0.88 -24.52 -28.44
CA PHE A 32 1.23 -23.11 -28.27
C PHE A 32 0.22 -22.33 -27.42
N THR A 33 -1.08 -22.64 -27.58
CA THR A 33 -2.16 -22.01 -26.80
C THR A 33 -2.10 -22.44 -25.34
N VAL A 34 -1.90 -23.73 -25.07
CA VAL A 34 -1.72 -24.26 -23.71
C VAL A 34 -0.46 -23.69 -23.06
N GLY A 35 0.65 -23.59 -23.80
CA GLY A 35 1.88 -22.96 -23.34
C GLY A 35 1.70 -21.48 -22.97
N LYS A 36 1.01 -20.70 -23.82
CA LYS A 36 0.65 -19.30 -23.51
C LYS A 36 -0.26 -19.18 -22.29
N SER A 37 -1.24 -20.09 -22.15
CA SER A 37 -2.11 -20.11 -20.97
C SER A 37 -1.32 -20.36 -19.69
N ILE A 38 -0.36 -21.30 -19.71
CA ILE A 38 0.49 -21.59 -18.54
C ILE A 38 1.44 -20.42 -18.24
N THR A 39 2.03 -19.80 -19.25
CA THR A 39 2.92 -18.63 -19.07
C THR A 39 2.17 -17.41 -18.51
N ASN A 40 0.97 -17.11 -19.01
CA ASN A 40 0.15 -16.01 -18.49
C ASN A 40 -0.38 -16.31 -17.08
N SER A 41 -0.86 -17.53 -16.84
CA SER A 41 -1.31 -17.95 -15.49
C SER A 41 -0.17 -18.06 -14.46
N GLY A 42 1.08 -18.22 -14.90
CA GLY A 42 2.25 -18.17 -14.02
C GLY A 42 2.51 -16.76 -13.49
N ALA A 43 2.46 -15.75 -14.36
CA ALA A 43 2.56 -14.35 -13.97
C ALA A 43 1.38 -13.92 -13.07
N ASP A 44 0.16 -14.28 -13.45
CA ASP A 44 -1.05 -13.94 -12.69
C ASP A 44 -1.05 -14.58 -11.29
N LYS A 45 -0.57 -15.82 -11.14
CA LYS A 45 -0.42 -16.48 -9.82
C LYS A 45 0.64 -15.82 -8.95
N VAL A 46 1.77 -15.41 -9.51
CA VAL A 46 2.83 -14.71 -8.76
C VAL A 46 2.34 -13.34 -8.31
N THR A 47 1.67 -12.57 -9.18
CA THR A 47 1.07 -11.28 -8.81
C THR A 47 -0.03 -11.43 -7.77
N THR A 48 -0.90 -12.45 -7.89
CA THR A 48 -1.98 -12.69 -6.90
C THR A 48 -1.43 -13.11 -5.54
N GLN A 49 -0.37 -13.94 -5.50
CA GLN A 49 0.28 -14.31 -4.24
C GLN A 49 1.00 -13.12 -3.58
N LEU A 50 1.68 -12.27 -4.35
CA LEU A 50 2.30 -11.04 -3.82
C LEU A 50 1.26 -10.08 -3.23
N ASN A 51 0.15 -9.84 -3.95
CA ASN A 51 -0.94 -8.99 -3.45
C ASN A 51 -1.64 -9.56 -2.21
N THR A 52 -1.73 -10.89 -2.08
CA THR A 52 -2.34 -11.54 -0.91
C THR A 52 -1.43 -11.46 0.33
N VAL A 53 -0.11 -11.57 0.15
CA VAL A 53 0.86 -11.45 1.24
C VAL A 53 0.91 -10.02 1.77
N GLU A 54 0.89 -9.02 0.89
CA GLU A 54 0.83 -7.61 1.32
C GLU A 54 -0.46 -7.28 2.08
N GLN A 55 -1.63 -7.80 1.66
CA GLN A 55 -2.89 -7.61 2.38
C GLN A 55 -2.92 -8.26 3.77
N SER A 56 -2.31 -9.44 3.93
CA SER A 56 -2.26 -10.14 5.22
C SER A 56 -1.45 -9.37 6.28
N GLU A 57 -0.39 -8.64 5.87
CA GLU A 57 0.37 -7.77 6.78
C GLU A 57 -0.49 -6.59 7.31
N PHE A 58 -1.55 -6.20 6.60
CA PHE A 58 -2.44 -5.11 6.99
C PHE A 58 -3.61 -5.53 7.89
N GLU A 59 -4.07 -6.78 7.81
CA GLU A 59 -5.13 -7.32 8.69
C GLU A 59 -4.76 -7.16 10.18
N ASP A 60 -3.47 -7.29 10.47
CA ASP A 60 -2.84 -7.11 11.77
C ASP A 60 -3.00 -5.70 12.37
N TYR A 61 -3.42 -4.74 11.53
CA TYR A 61 -3.61 -3.33 11.84
C TYR A 61 -5.02 -2.81 11.54
N ASP A 62 -5.87 -3.56 10.81
CA ASP A 62 -7.23 -3.10 10.47
C ASP A 62 -8.11 -3.07 11.73
N GLN A 63 -8.42 -1.84 12.18
CA GLN A 63 -9.24 -1.56 13.36
C GLN A 63 -8.77 -2.26 14.63
N GLN A 64 -7.46 -2.44 14.77
CA GLN A 64 -6.84 -3.08 15.94
C GLN A 64 -6.37 -2.06 16.97
N THR A 65 -6.37 -2.46 18.25
CA THR A 65 -5.63 -1.72 19.27
C THR A 65 -4.26 -2.37 19.45
N VAL A 66 -3.21 -1.63 19.12
CA VAL A 66 -1.82 -2.11 19.16
C VAL A 66 -0.98 -1.32 20.18
N LEU A 67 0.13 -1.92 20.62
CA LEU A 67 1.11 -1.26 21.49
C LEU A 67 2.11 -0.44 20.67
N GLY A 68 2.74 0.56 21.30
CA GLY A 68 3.77 1.38 20.66
C GLY A 68 4.96 0.59 20.12
N THR A 69 5.28 -0.58 20.68
CA THR A 69 6.26 -1.52 20.09
C THR A 69 5.83 -2.02 18.72
N LYS A 70 4.55 -2.33 18.54
CA LYS A 70 3.99 -2.79 17.26
C LYS A 70 3.91 -1.63 16.25
N VAL A 71 3.73 -0.38 16.70
CA VAL A 71 3.85 0.81 15.83
C VAL A 71 5.27 0.98 15.30
N LYS A 72 6.29 0.85 16.18
CA LYS A 72 7.70 0.91 15.77
C LYS A 72 8.08 -0.25 14.85
N ALA A 73 7.55 -1.46 15.11
CA ALA A 73 7.74 -2.62 14.25
C ALA A 73 7.08 -2.44 12.88
N ALA A 74 5.87 -1.85 12.83
CA ALA A 74 5.18 -1.54 11.58
C ALA A 74 6.05 -0.64 10.69
N TYR A 75 6.68 0.39 11.27
CA TYR A 75 7.64 1.21 10.54
C TYR A 75 8.76 0.37 9.93
N SER A 76 9.45 -0.45 10.73
CA SER A 76 10.53 -1.31 10.21
C SER A 76 10.09 -2.32 9.15
N ASN A 77 8.83 -2.79 9.20
CA ASN A 77 8.30 -3.76 8.24
C ASN A 77 7.90 -3.14 6.90
N PHE A 78 7.47 -1.88 6.92
CA PHE A 78 7.02 -1.15 5.72
C PHE A 78 8.06 -0.15 5.19
N GLU A 79 9.18 0.05 5.89
CA GLU A 79 10.26 0.95 5.47
C GLU A 79 10.72 0.66 4.04
N GLY A 80 10.67 1.68 3.18
CA GLY A 80 11.05 1.59 1.76
C GLY A 80 9.99 0.94 0.84
N LYS A 81 8.90 0.41 1.39
CA LYS A 81 7.72 -0.02 0.62
C LYS A 81 6.80 1.18 0.36
N PRO A 82 6.00 1.21 -0.73
CA PRO A 82 5.13 2.33 -1.09
C PRO A 82 3.86 2.40 -0.21
N PHE A 83 4.03 2.48 1.11
CA PHE A 83 2.95 2.56 2.10
C PHE A 83 3.16 3.74 3.04
N ALA A 84 2.13 4.57 3.18
CA ALA A 84 2.17 5.67 4.13
C ALA A 84 1.97 5.18 5.56
N ILE A 85 2.74 5.71 6.50
CA ILE A 85 2.51 5.50 7.93
C ILE A 85 2.21 6.85 8.54
N VAL A 86 1.00 7.02 9.09
CA VAL A 86 0.64 8.23 9.82
C VAL A 86 0.59 7.93 11.31
N VAL A 87 1.33 8.67 12.11
CA VAL A 87 1.32 8.51 13.58
C VAL A 87 0.84 9.79 14.22
N THR A 88 -0.18 9.66 15.07
CA THR A 88 -0.67 10.71 15.96
C THR A 88 -0.37 10.30 17.40
N THR A 89 0.53 11.04 18.05
CA THR A 89 0.84 10.85 19.47
C THR A 89 -0.07 11.71 20.35
N ARG A 90 -0.06 11.42 21.64
CA ARG A 90 -0.76 12.23 22.64
C ARG A 90 -0.31 13.68 22.65
N SER A 91 1.00 13.94 22.47
CA SER A 91 1.53 15.31 22.43
C SER A 91 0.93 16.12 21.28
N MET A 92 0.71 15.49 20.12
CA MET A 92 0.09 16.15 18.96
C MET A 92 -1.40 16.46 19.20
N ILE A 93 -2.12 15.57 19.87
CA ILE A 93 -3.53 15.76 20.25
C ILE A 93 -3.67 16.86 21.30
N ASP A 94 -2.80 16.87 22.31
CA ASP A 94 -2.83 17.83 23.42
C ASP A 94 -2.57 19.27 22.96
N ASN A 95 -1.83 19.44 21.86
CA ASN A 95 -1.53 20.74 21.25
C ASN A 95 -2.51 21.12 20.12
N GLU A 96 -3.69 20.51 20.10
CA GLU A 96 -4.89 20.96 19.37
C GLU A 96 -4.72 21.25 17.86
N GLY A 97 -3.74 20.65 17.17
CA GLY A 97 -3.51 20.95 15.75
C GLY A 97 -2.30 21.81 15.43
N THR A 98 -1.71 22.46 16.43
CA THR A 98 -0.67 23.47 16.21
C THR A 98 0.72 22.86 16.27
N ILE A 99 1.35 22.69 15.12
CA ILE A 99 2.73 22.19 15.00
C ILE A 99 3.69 22.99 15.88
N GLY A 100 3.58 24.33 15.89
CA GLY A 100 4.52 25.21 16.61
C GLY A 100 4.49 25.10 18.14
N GLN A 101 3.52 24.39 18.71
CA GLN A 101 3.41 24.15 20.16
C GLN A 101 3.92 22.76 20.57
N CYS A 102 4.22 21.91 19.58
CA CYS A 102 4.70 20.57 19.82
C CYS A 102 6.23 20.55 19.96
N PRO A 103 6.78 19.87 20.99
CA PRO A 103 8.21 19.89 21.26
C PRO A 103 9.02 19.16 20.19
N GLU A 104 10.13 19.78 19.78
CA GLU A 104 11.18 19.20 18.91
C GLU A 104 10.69 18.63 17.56
N LEU A 105 9.58 19.11 17.02
CA LEU A 105 9.18 18.79 15.64
C LEU A 105 10.11 19.47 14.65
N ASP A 106 10.63 18.69 13.69
CA ASP A 106 11.42 19.25 12.60
C ASP A 106 10.51 19.78 11.49
N THR A 107 10.24 21.08 11.54
CA THR A 107 9.48 21.79 10.51
C THR A 107 10.38 22.53 9.53
N THR A 108 11.70 22.36 9.64
CA THR A 108 12.67 23.16 8.91
C THR A 108 13.09 22.45 7.62
N GLY A 109 12.50 22.86 6.51
CA GLY A 109 12.82 22.30 5.19
C GLY A 109 11.58 22.03 4.35
N THR A 110 11.73 21.17 3.34
CA THR A 110 10.61 20.79 2.47
C THR A 110 9.77 19.69 3.15
N PRO A 111 8.46 19.89 3.39
CA PRO A 111 7.61 18.90 4.06
C PRO A 111 7.58 17.53 3.36
N GLY A 112 7.86 16.49 4.13
CA GLY A 112 7.97 15.10 3.68
C GLY A 112 9.30 14.76 3.00
N LYS A 113 10.22 15.70 2.85
CA LYS A 113 11.57 15.43 2.32
C LYS A 113 12.60 15.61 3.43
N ASP A 114 12.68 16.84 3.94
CA ASP A 114 13.64 17.23 4.97
C ASP A 114 12.95 17.61 6.28
N ALA A 115 11.67 17.98 6.23
CA ALA A 115 10.83 18.31 7.37
C ALA A 115 9.66 17.33 7.50
N ILE A 116 9.04 17.27 8.68
CA ILE A 116 7.82 16.49 8.89
C ILE A 116 6.75 16.85 7.85
N ARG A 117 5.94 15.87 7.46
CA ARG A 117 4.70 16.14 6.76
C ARG A 117 3.53 15.93 7.69
N GLN A 118 2.79 17.00 7.95
CA GLN A 118 1.52 16.95 8.66
C GLN A 118 0.43 16.41 7.73
N ILE A 119 -0.37 15.47 8.25
CA ILE A 119 -1.61 15.01 7.61
C ILE A 119 -2.75 15.19 8.61
N TYR A 120 -3.80 15.89 8.20
CA TYR A 120 -5.02 16.03 9.01
C TYR A 120 -5.87 14.76 8.92
N LEU A 121 -6.45 14.37 10.05
CA LEU A 121 -7.29 13.21 10.22
C LEU A 121 -8.65 13.66 10.74
N GLU A 122 -9.73 13.16 10.14
CA GLU A 122 -11.10 13.51 10.50
C GLU A 122 -11.98 12.26 10.64
N GLY A 123 -12.85 12.24 11.67
CA GLY A 123 -13.89 11.22 11.82
C GLY A 123 -13.52 10.02 12.70
N LEU A 124 -12.29 9.94 13.19
CA LEU A 124 -11.92 9.07 14.32
C LEU A 124 -11.82 9.92 15.58
N THR A 125 -12.39 9.47 16.69
CA THR A 125 -12.30 10.21 17.97
C THR A 125 -11.00 9.88 18.67
N ALA A 126 -10.19 10.91 18.93
CA ALA A 126 -9.09 10.87 19.88
C ALA A 126 -9.50 11.61 21.16
N VAL A 127 -8.89 11.26 22.29
CA VAL A 127 -9.07 11.99 23.55
C VAL A 127 -7.75 12.69 23.86
N ASN A 128 -7.77 13.84 24.53
CA ASN A 128 -6.57 14.54 25.00
C ASN A 128 -6.30 14.27 26.49
N SER A 129 -5.21 14.80 27.05
CA SER A 129 -4.78 14.62 28.44
C SER A 129 -5.74 15.17 29.49
N LYS A 130 -6.67 16.02 29.05
CA LYS A 130 -7.73 16.58 29.90
C LYS A 130 -9.03 15.79 29.82
N GLY A 131 -9.08 14.71 29.01
CA GLY A 131 -10.29 13.92 28.78
C GLY A 131 -11.23 14.50 27.72
N ASN A 132 -10.82 15.55 27.01
CA ASN A 132 -11.65 16.16 25.97
C ASN A 132 -11.54 15.35 24.66
N PRO A 133 -12.67 15.03 24.01
CA PRO A 133 -12.67 14.37 22.72
C PRO A 133 -12.33 15.35 21.58
N PHE A 134 -11.59 14.86 20.59
CA PHE A 134 -11.25 15.54 19.34
C PHE A 134 -11.62 14.62 18.17
N VAL A 135 -12.33 15.17 17.19
CA VAL A 135 -12.73 14.46 15.96
C VAL A 135 -11.94 14.93 14.72
N LYS A 136 -11.15 15.98 14.90
CA LYS A 136 -10.22 16.53 13.91
C LYS A 136 -8.90 16.84 14.60
N TYR A 137 -7.83 16.26 14.09
CA TYR A 137 -6.46 16.42 14.59
C TYR A 137 -5.51 16.07 13.45
N TRP A 138 -4.22 15.91 13.75
CA TRP A 138 -3.20 15.65 12.76
C TRP A 138 -2.19 14.63 13.27
N GLY A 139 -1.47 14.03 12.33
CA GLY A 139 -0.32 13.18 12.62
C GLY A 139 0.83 13.47 11.67
N VAL A 140 1.98 12.88 11.98
CA VAL A 140 3.17 12.91 11.12
C VAL A 140 3.11 11.74 10.15
N ASN A 141 3.32 12.01 8.86
CA ASN A 141 3.44 11.00 7.83
C ASN A 141 4.91 10.61 7.63
N TYR A 142 5.21 9.36 7.96
CA TYR A 142 6.48 8.67 7.73
C TYR A 142 6.38 7.72 6.54
N ASN A 143 7.55 7.25 6.11
CA ASN A 143 7.74 6.37 4.96
C ASN A 143 7.17 7.02 3.69
N ALA A 144 6.35 6.34 2.89
CA ALA A 144 5.81 6.92 1.66
C ALA A 144 4.97 8.17 1.97
N VAL A 145 5.30 9.27 1.30
CA VAL A 145 4.72 10.58 1.59
C VAL A 145 3.43 10.74 0.78
N LEU A 146 2.30 10.89 1.45
CA LEU A 146 1.01 11.14 0.82
C LEU A 146 1.00 12.52 0.16
N LYS A 147 0.58 12.61 -1.09
CA LYS A 147 0.32 13.90 -1.74
C LYS A 147 -0.89 14.54 -1.07
N ASP A 148 -0.77 15.84 -0.82
CA ASP A 148 -1.54 16.61 0.16
C ASP A 148 -3.05 16.38 0.05
N PRO A 149 -3.65 15.51 0.88
CA PRO A 149 -5.04 15.09 0.69
C PRO A 149 -6.06 16.10 1.22
N ASN A 150 -5.64 17.31 1.65
CA ASN A 150 -6.35 18.26 2.52
C ASN A 150 -6.71 17.68 3.91
N SER A 151 -7.20 16.44 3.98
CA SER A 151 -7.50 15.67 5.19
C SER A 151 -7.82 14.22 4.80
N LEU A 152 -7.34 13.24 5.57
CA LEU A 152 -7.86 11.88 5.49
C LEU A 152 -9.15 11.79 6.30
N LYS A 153 -10.23 11.36 5.65
CA LYS A 153 -11.54 11.21 6.28
C LYS A 153 -11.84 9.74 6.54
N MET A 154 -12.30 9.45 7.74
CA MET A 154 -12.76 8.11 8.10
C MET A 154 -14.05 7.80 7.32
N ASP A 155 -14.03 6.73 6.56
CA ASP A 155 -15.18 6.16 5.87
C ASP A 155 -15.16 4.63 6.03
N ASN A 156 -16.27 4.09 6.51
CA ASN A 156 -16.48 2.65 6.71
C ASN A 156 -15.30 1.92 7.40
N GLY A 157 -14.74 2.52 8.47
CA GLY A 157 -13.68 1.91 9.27
C GLY A 157 -12.26 2.05 8.71
N ALA A 158 -12.06 2.78 7.61
CA ALA A 158 -10.75 3.13 7.08
C ALA A 158 -10.64 4.63 6.76
N PHE A 159 -9.43 5.17 6.78
CA PHE A 159 -9.19 6.51 6.25
C PHE A 159 -9.08 6.47 4.73
N VAL A 160 -9.72 7.40 4.03
CA VAL A 160 -9.71 7.45 2.56
C VAL A 160 -8.89 8.63 2.07
N THR A 161 -8.05 8.39 1.06
CA THR A 161 -7.34 9.41 0.27
C THR A 161 -7.79 9.37 -1.19
N GLN A 162 -7.97 10.54 -1.80
CA GLN A 162 -8.18 10.66 -3.25
C GLN A 162 -6.85 10.82 -4.00
N ASP A 163 -5.79 11.13 -3.27
CA ASP A 163 -4.47 11.44 -3.80
C ASP A 163 -3.51 10.24 -3.70
N THR A 164 -2.50 10.27 -4.56
CA THR A 164 -1.40 9.31 -4.61
C THR A 164 -0.25 9.73 -3.68
N PHE A 165 0.92 9.09 -3.79
CA PHE A 165 2.13 9.57 -3.14
C PHE A 165 2.75 10.78 -3.87
N VAL A 166 3.56 11.55 -3.14
CA VAL A 166 4.44 12.57 -3.70
C VAL A 166 5.53 11.90 -4.52
N MET A 167 5.75 12.42 -5.72
CA MET A 167 6.79 11.93 -6.63
C MET A 167 7.93 12.96 -6.68
N ASP A 168 9.16 12.52 -6.46
CA ASP A 168 10.39 13.28 -6.71
C ASP A 168 11.14 12.59 -7.87
N ASN A 169 11.28 13.29 -9.00
CA ASN A 169 11.93 12.79 -10.22
C ASN A 169 11.49 11.37 -10.68
N GLY A 170 10.18 11.08 -10.60
CA GLY A 170 9.61 9.81 -11.04
C GLY A 170 9.72 8.66 -10.04
N SER A 171 10.27 8.91 -8.85
CA SER A 171 10.27 7.97 -7.71
C SER A 171 9.38 8.49 -6.59
N ILE A 172 8.85 7.59 -5.76
CA ILE A 172 8.08 7.97 -4.56
C ILE A 172 9.02 8.65 -3.57
N GLN A 173 8.56 9.76 -2.98
CA GLN A 173 9.26 10.44 -1.89
C GLN A 173 9.01 9.72 -0.57
N TYR A 174 10.07 9.57 0.23
CA TYR A 174 10.04 8.90 1.53
C TYR A 174 10.50 9.84 2.64
N TYR A 175 9.78 9.86 3.76
CA TYR A 175 10.16 10.55 4.99
C TYR A 175 10.55 9.54 6.08
N ASN A 176 11.85 9.33 6.25
CA ASN A 176 12.41 8.29 7.13
C ASN A 176 13.16 8.86 8.35
N GLN A 177 12.92 10.13 8.70
CA GLN A 177 13.54 10.77 9.87
C GLN A 177 12.80 10.32 11.15
N VAL A 178 13.17 9.16 11.66
CA VAL A 178 12.48 8.49 12.78
C VAL A 178 13.20 8.58 14.13
N SER A 179 14.22 9.44 14.23
CA SER A 179 14.97 9.66 15.46
C SER A 179 14.05 10.14 16.60
N ASN A 180 13.18 11.10 16.29
CA ASN A 180 12.26 11.68 17.26
C ASN A 180 11.22 10.67 17.78
N MET A 181 10.81 9.68 16.98
CA MET A 181 9.90 8.61 17.42
C MET A 181 10.45 7.79 18.61
N ARG A 182 11.78 7.80 18.80
CA ARG A 182 12.49 7.05 19.85
C ARG A 182 13.00 7.93 20.99
N LYS A 183 13.05 9.25 20.81
CA LYS A 183 13.58 10.20 21.79
C LYS A 183 12.47 10.72 22.70
N GLN A 184 12.56 10.42 23.99
CA GLN A 184 11.60 10.95 24.98
C GLN A 184 11.70 12.49 25.03
N GLY A 185 10.55 13.15 25.17
CA GLY A 185 10.46 14.61 25.21
C GLY A 185 10.14 15.27 23.87
N THR A 186 10.22 14.53 22.75
CA THR A 186 9.72 14.99 21.44
C THR A 186 8.21 14.77 21.34
N ALA A 187 7.57 15.53 20.46
CA ALA A 187 6.16 15.33 20.14
C ALA A 187 5.93 14.00 19.41
N GLU A 188 6.91 13.53 18.63
CA GLU A 188 6.83 12.27 17.85
C GLU A 188 7.08 11.02 18.70
N PHE A 189 7.52 11.17 19.95
CA PHE A 189 7.88 10.05 20.80
C PHE A 189 6.75 9.04 20.94
N ILE A 190 7.07 7.77 20.66
CA ILE A 190 6.16 6.64 20.79
C ILE A 190 6.53 5.84 22.05
N PRO A 191 5.78 5.94 23.15
CA PRO A 191 6.02 5.11 24.32
C PRO A 191 5.70 3.64 24.01
N THR A 192 6.61 2.74 24.40
CA THR A 192 6.51 1.29 24.17
C THR A 192 5.20 0.69 24.69
N GLY A 193 4.73 1.13 25.87
CA GLY A 193 3.50 0.63 26.51
C GLY A 193 2.22 1.40 26.16
N ALA A 194 2.31 2.49 25.38
CA ALA A 194 1.13 3.26 24.99
C ALA A 194 0.28 2.47 23.99
N LYS A 195 -1.03 2.67 24.06
CA LYS A 195 -2.01 2.04 23.16
C LYS A 195 -2.36 2.96 22.01
N TYR A 196 -2.41 2.39 20.82
CA TYR A 196 -2.76 3.07 19.58
C TYR A 196 -3.91 2.33 18.92
N MET A 197 -4.95 3.05 18.52
CA MET A 197 -5.91 2.55 17.55
C MET A 197 -5.24 2.61 16.18
N SER A 198 -5.17 1.46 15.51
CA SER A 198 -4.69 1.36 14.14
C SER A 198 -5.86 1.19 13.17
N THR A 199 -5.76 1.82 12.03
CA THR A 199 -6.74 1.72 10.94
C THR A 199 -6.02 1.90 9.61
N LEU A 200 -6.56 1.33 8.55
CA LEU A 200 -5.95 1.40 7.23
C LEU A 200 -6.20 2.74 6.55
N ILE A 201 -5.32 3.09 5.61
CA ILE A 201 -5.52 4.14 4.62
C ILE A 201 -5.83 3.44 3.29
N LYS A 202 -6.94 3.82 2.66
CA LYS A 202 -7.37 3.30 1.37
C LYS A 202 -7.38 4.42 0.33
N ASP A 203 -6.97 4.09 -0.88
CA ASP A 203 -7.08 5.00 -2.02
C ASP A 203 -8.49 5.00 -2.63
N SER A 204 -8.69 5.77 -3.70
CA SER A 204 -9.96 5.86 -4.43
C SER A 204 -10.40 4.57 -5.11
N THR A 205 -9.51 3.58 -5.24
CA THR A 205 -9.82 2.24 -5.78
C THR A 205 -10.21 1.25 -4.68
N GLY A 206 -10.08 1.64 -3.41
CA GLY A 206 -10.29 0.78 -2.24
C GLY A 206 -9.06 -0.05 -1.85
N SER A 207 -7.93 0.15 -2.53
CA SER A 207 -6.68 -0.54 -2.23
C SER A 207 -6.00 0.09 -1.02
N THR A 208 -5.39 -0.75 -0.17
CA THR A 208 -4.64 -0.26 1.00
C THR A 208 -3.35 0.42 0.56
N CYS A 209 -3.19 1.69 0.92
CA CYS A 209 -2.00 2.50 0.62
C CYS A 209 -1.25 2.97 1.89
N GLY A 210 -1.70 2.54 3.06
CA GLY A 210 -1.02 2.86 4.30
C GLY A 210 -1.77 2.47 5.57
N VAL A 211 -1.26 2.94 6.71
CA VAL A 211 -1.82 2.71 8.04
C VAL A 211 -1.72 3.99 8.87
N VAL A 212 -2.75 4.25 9.67
CA VAL A 212 -2.80 5.33 10.67
C VAL A 212 -2.77 4.72 12.06
N PHE A 213 -1.96 5.29 12.93
CA PHE A 213 -1.91 4.98 14.36
C PHE A 213 -2.28 6.22 15.17
N VAL A 214 -3.35 6.13 15.96
CA VAL A 214 -3.80 7.22 16.84
C VAL A 214 -3.73 6.77 18.29
N GLN A 215 -2.98 7.49 19.12
CA GLN A 215 -2.86 7.16 20.53
C GLN A 215 -4.20 7.33 21.26
N THR A 216 -4.70 6.27 21.91
CA THR A 216 -6.03 6.26 22.55
C THR A 216 -6.01 6.33 24.07
N SER A 217 -4.90 5.94 24.71
CA SER A 217 -4.71 6.12 26.15
C SER A 217 -3.24 6.17 26.54
N SER A 218 -2.94 7.02 27.51
CA SER A 218 -1.75 6.94 28.36
C SER A 218 -2.27 6.55 29.74
N ASN A 219 -2.29 5.25 30.06
CA ASN A 219 -2.33 4.87 31.47
C ASN A 219 -0.95 5.14 32.08
#